data_AF-W3VJU8-F1
#
_entry.id   AF-W3VJU8-F1
#
_cell.length_a   1.000
_cell.length_b   1.000
_cell.length_c   1.000
_cell.angle_alpha   90.00
_cell.angle_beta   90.00
_cell.angle_gamma   90.00
#
_symmetry.space_group_name_H-M   'P 1'
#
loop_
_entity.id
_entity.type
_entity.pdbx_description
1 polymer ?
#
loop_
_entity_poly.entity_id
_entity_poly.type
_entity_poly.pdbx_seq_one_letter_code
_entity_poly.pdbx_strand_id
1 'polypeptide(L)'
;MNGSSARYDVTAQRPKITVRQLNRDRANFILENVDLSFANSLRRIMIADIPTVAIDMVEIRNNTTVLPDEFLAHRLGLIPLLSMDCAKALVDHRDCACEDGCDRCSVELTLRARCTTRGNLEVTSRDLIRSDSIEGAQMFDDDAMNEPAAPKHPDFGRPVGHDGSMAPIMLVKMSKGQELDIRCIARKGFAKEHAKWSPCSAVGFEYDPHNALRHTTYWYEYDAKQEWPEGPNAELEEPPQEGAPFDYNKKANRFYFDVESSGSMHPAEIVETGLGLLEYRVAQIVQELSMMDEQPGAGAGGMENGIMDPYGAPAAGANGGYDTGAGDMNGYQPPPVNPYAASGWD
;
A
#
# COMPACT_ATOMS: atom_id res chain seq x y z
N MET A 1 24.72 5.46 39.26
CA MET A 1 24.10 6.05 38.05
C MET A 1 22.76 5.37 37.86
N ASN A 2 21.67 6.11 38.01
CA ASN A 2 20.30 5.61 37.97
C ASN A 2 19.92 5.24 36.53
N GLY A 3 19.95 3.95 36.21
CA GLY A 3 19.28 3.42 35.03
C GLY A 3 17.79 3.32 35.32
N SER A 4 17.03 4.35 34.98
CA SER A 4 15.57 4.27 34.91
C SER A 4 15.19 3.36 33.74
N SER A 5 15.16 2.05 34.00
CA SER A 5 14.40 1.11 33.18
C SER A 5 12.95 1.60 33.20
N ALA A 6 12.47 2.16 32.08
CA ALA A 6 11.06 2.45 31.87
C ALA A 6 10.31 1.12 31.88
N ARG A 7 9.92 0.68 33.08
CA ARG A 7 9.06 -0.48 33.26
C ARG A 7 7.75 -0.18 32.57
N TYR A 8 7.31 -1.10 31.70
CA TYR A 8 5.95 -1.16 31.17
C TYR A 8 4.96 -0.86 32.31
N ASP A 9 4.26 0.27 32.22
CA ASP A 9 3.28 0.64 33.23
C ASP A 9 2.08 -0.31 33.10
N VAL A 10 1.95 -1.22 34.06
CA VAL A 10 0.87 -2.21 34.12
C VAL A 10 -0.50 -1.52 34.35
N THR A 11 -0.51 -0.22 34.70
CA THR A 11 -1.73 0.59 34.83
C THR A 11 -2.15 1.31 33.55
N ALA A 12 -1.32 1.30 32.50
CA ALA A 12 -1.74 1.80 31.18
C ALA A 12 -2.85 0.91 30.62
N GLN A 13 -4.03 1.51 30.39
CA GLN A 13 -5.17 0.81 29.82
C GLN A 13 -4.76 0.19 28.48
N ARG A 14 -4.92 -1.13 28.35
CA ARG A 14 -4.55 -1.85 27.13
C ARG A 14 -5.45 -1.41 25.97
N PRO A 15 -4.92 -1.34 24.73
CA PRO A 15 -5.74 -1.13 23.54
C PRO A 15 -6.91 -2.10 23.52
N LYS A 16 -8.12 -1.59 23.28
CA LYS A 16 -9.35 -2.39 23.27
C LYS A 16 -10.10 -2.15 21.97
N ILE A 17 -10.49 -3.22 21.30
CA ILE A 17 -11.31 -3.18 20.09
C ILE A 17 -12.70 -3.69 20.42
N THR A 18 -13.72 -2.90 20.10
CA THR A 18 -15.14 -3.31 20.19
C THR A 18 -15.73 -3.30 18.79
N VAL A 19 -16.00 -4.49 18.23
CA VAL A 19 -16.61 -4.63 16.91
C VAL A 19 -18.11 -4.33 17.01
N ARG A 20 -18.60 -3.38 16.21
CA ARG A 20 -20.03 -3.06 16.11
C ARG A 20 -20.69 -3.82 14.97
N GLN A 21 -20.05 -3.82 13.80
CA GLN A 21 -20.53 -4.51 12.62
C GLN A 21 -19.35 -5.12 11.87
N LEU A 22 -19.50 -6.36 11.44
CA LEU A 22 -18.58 -7.01 10.51
C LEU A 22 -19.42 -7.74 9.46
N ASN A 23 -19.20 -7.39 8.20
CA ASN A 23 -19.81 -8.07 7.07
C ASN A 23 -18.73 -8.25 5.97
N ARG A 24 -19.14 -8.75 4.81
CA ARG A 24 -18.24 -9.05 3.69
C ARG A 24 -17.39 -7.85 3.26
N ASP A 25 -17.98 -6.66 3.26
CA ASP A 25 -17.41 -5.48 2.62
C ASP A 25 -17.05 -4.38 3.63
N ARG A 26 -17.52 -4.47 4.88
CA ARG A 26 -17.39 -3.42 5.90
C ARG A 26 -17.05 -3.98 7.28
N ALA A 27 -16.08 -3.36 7.95
CA ALA A 27 -15.77 -3.53 9.36
C ALA A 27 -15.92 -2.21 10.11
N ASN A 28 -16.91 -2.15 10.99
CA ASN A 28 -17.18 -1.01 11.85
C ASN A 28 -16.82 -1.36 13.30
N PHE A 29 -15.87 -0.65 13.88
CA PHE A 29 -15.36 -0.94 15.21
C PHE A 29 -14.92 0.33 15.95
N ILE A 30 -14.81 0.20 17.26
CA ILE A 30 -14.31 1.24 18.16
C ILE A 30 -12.95 0.80 18.68
N LEU A 31 -11.94 1.65 18.55
CA LEU A 31 -10.60 1.48 19.09
C LEU A 31 -10.42 2.41 20.29
N GLU A 32 -10.25 1.82 21.47
CA GLU A 32 -10.14 2.52 22.76
C GLU A 32 -8.74 2.33 23.36
N ASN A 33 -8.34 3.26 24.22
CA ASN A 33 -7.08 3.26 24.97
C ASN A 33 -5.83 3.29 24.08
N VAL A 34 -5.88 4.10 23.03
CA VAL A 34 -4.73 4.38 22.16
C VAL A 34 -4.58 5.88 21.94
N ASP A 35 -3.42 6.33 21.47
CA ASP A 35 -3.23 7.72 21.05
C ASP A 35 -3.77 7.97 19.63
N LEU A 36 -4.13 9.23 19.35
CA LEU A 36 -4.56 9.67 18.02
C LEU A 36 -3.50 9.36 16.94
N SER A 37 -2.22 9.47 17.27
CA SER A 37 -1.11 9.15 16.37
C SER A 37 -1.11 7.66 15.99
N PHE A 38 -1.34 6.77 16.93
CA PHE A 38 -1.44 5.33 16.69
C PHE A 38 -2.65 5.00 15.81
N ALA A 39 -3.83 5.52 16.18
CA ALA A 39 -5.06 5.30 15.41
C ALA A 39 -4.92 5.81 13.96
N ASN A 40 -4.39 7.01 13.77
CA ASN A 40 -4.15 7.55 12.43
C ASN A 40 -3.07 6.76 11.66
N SER A 41 -2.04 6.24 12.34
CA SER A 41 -1.03 5.40 11.69
C SER A 41 -1.62 4.09 11.18
N LEU A 42 -2.48 3.44 11.97
CA LEU A 42 -3.24 2.27 11.54
C LEU A 42 -4.12 2.60 10.33
N ARG A 43 -4.86 3.71 10.37
CA ARG A 43 -5.66 4.20 9.22
C ARG A 43 -4.83 4.32 7.94
N ARG A 44 -3.66 4.98 8.02
CA ARG A 44 -2.79 5.20 6.86
C ARG A 44 -2.23 3.91 6.30
N ILE A 45 -1.89 2.95 7.16
CA ILE A 45 -1.38 1.65 6.73
C ILE A 45 -2.46 0.85 6.01
N MET A 46 -3.68 0.82 6.54
CA MET A 46 -4.80 0.14 5.88
C MET A 46 -5.05 0.65 4.46
N ILE A 47 -4.90 1.96 4.24
CA ILE A 47 -5.11 2.59 2.92
C ILE A 47 -3.95 2.28 1.96
N ALA A 48 -2.71 2.34 2.43
CA ALA A 48 -1.56 2.55 1.55
C ALA A 48 -0.50 1.44 1.56
N ASP A 49 -0.41 0.66 2.65
CA ASP A 49 0.74 -0.20 2.93
C ASP A 49 0.43 -1.70 2.95
N ILE A 50 -0.84 -2.07 2.92
CA ILE A 50 -1.21 -3.48 2.82
C ILE A 50 -0.91 -3.99 1.40
N PRO A 51 -0.12 -5.07 1.27
CA PRO A 51 0.19 -5.63 -0.03
C PRO A 51 -1.05 -6.28 -0.66
N THR A 52 -1.27 -5.98 -1.93
CA THR A 52 -2.38 -6.51 -2.73
C THR A 52 -1.84 -7.00 -4.08
N VAL A 53 -2.54 -7.88 -4.77
CA VAL A 53 -2.20 -8.26 -6.16
C VAL A 53 -3.09 -7.51 -7.15
N ALA A 54 -2.49 -6.91 -8.18
CA ALA A 54 -3.22 -6.24 -9.26
C ALA A 54 -2.48 -6.42 -10.59
N ILE A 55 -3.19 -6.27 -11.71
CA ILE A 55 -2.59 -6.36 -13.04
C ILE A 55 -1.59 -5.20 -13.21
N ASP A 56 -0.36 -5.55 -13.59
CA ASP A 56 0.74 -4.60 -13.72
C ASP A 56 1.31 -4.54 -15.13
N MET A 57 1.45 -5.70 -15.77
CA MET A 57 1.87 -5.79 -17.17
C MET A 57 0.76 -6.37 -18.02
N VAL A 58 0.50 -5.74 -19.18
CA VAL A 58 -0.51 -6.19 -20.15
C VAL A 58 0.16 -6.30 -21.51
N GLU A 59 0.29 -7.54 -21.99
CA GLU A 59 0.72 -7.85 -23.34
C GLU A 59 -0.50 -7.95 -24.26
N ILE A 60 -0.61 -7.05 -25.23
CA ILE A 60 -1.70 -7.04 -26.20
C ILE A 60 -1.21 -7.67 -27.50
N ARG A 61 -1.74 -8.85 -27.82
CA ARG A 61 -1.41 -9.57 -29.07
C ARG A 61 -2.25 -9.08 -30.23
N ASN A 62 -3.53 -8.82 -29.96
CA ASN A 62 -4.45 -8.29 -30.94
C ASN A 62 -5.51 -7.43 -30.25
N ASN A 63 -5.68 -6.20 -30.72
CA ASN A 63 -6.77 -5.31 -30.31
C ASN A 63 -7.34 -4.64 -31.56
N THR A 64 -8.55 -5.04 -31.94
CA THR A 64 -9.33 -4.38 -33.01
C THR A 64 -10.59 -3.71 -32.43
N THR A 65 -10.61 -3.50 -31.12
CA THR A 65 -11.69 -2.81 -30.43
C THR A 65 -11.62 -1.30 -30.71
N VAL A 66 -12.62 -0.57 -30.20
CA VAL A 66 -12.65 0.90 -30.32
C VAL A 66 -11.75 1.61 -29.29
N LEU A 67 -11.27 0.87 -28.28
CA LEU A 67 -10.49 1.43 -27.19
C LEU A 67 -8.99 1.29 -27.49
N PRO A 68 -8.19 2.36 -27.30
CA PRO A 68 -6.74 2.26 -27.34
C PRO A 68 -6.19 1.28 -26.30
N ASP A 69 -5.02 0.75 -26.61
CA ASP A 69 -4.31 -0.27 -25.83
C ASP A 69 -4.09 0.18 -24.37
N GLU A 70 -3.58 1.39 -24.18
CA GLU A 70 -3.30 1.98 -22.87
C GLU A 70 -4.58 2.22 -22.05
N PHE A 71 -5.70 2.49 -22.72
CA PHE A 71 -6.99 2.67 -22.05
C PHE A 71 -7.52 1.34 -21.52
N LEU A 72 -7.37 0.26 -22.29
CA LEU A 72 -7.68 -1.09 -21.84
C LEU A 72 -6.74 -1.53 -20.71
N ALA A 73 -5.44 -1.32 -20.88
CA ALA A 73 -4.42 -1.67 -19.88
C ALA A 73 -4.69 -0.96 -18.54
N HIS A 74 -5.01 0.33 -18.56
CA HIS A 74 -5.37 1.08 -17.36
C HIS A 74 -6.60 0.50 -16.66
N ARG A 75 -7.66 0.16 -17.41
CA ARG A 75 -8.88 -0.45 -16.85
C ARG A 75 -8.61 -1.82 -16.26
N LEU A 76 -7.80 -2.65 -16.92
CA LEU A 76 -7.39 -3.95 -16.43
C LEU A 76 -6.63 -3.83 -15.10
N GLY A 77 -5.74 -2.84 -14.99
CA GLY A 77 -5.03 -2.54 -13.75
C GLY A 77 -5.94 -2.22 -12.56
N LEU A 78 -7.11 -1.63 -12.81
CA LEU A 78 -8.10 -1.27 -11.78
C LEU A 78 -9.09 -2.39 -11.44
N ILE A 79 -8.99 -3.57 -12.05
CA ILE A 79 -9.82 -4.71 -11.67
C ILE A 79 -9.30 -5.28 -10.35
N PRO A 80 -10.11 -5.30 -9.27
CA PRO A 80 -9.68 -5.90 -8.03
C PRO A 80 -9.56 -7.41 -8.21
N LEU A 81 -8.41 -7.95 -7.80
CA LEU A 81 -8.14 -9.39 -7.74
C LEU A 81 -8.15 -9.85 -6.30
N LEU A 82 -8.61 -11.07 -6.05
CA LEU A 82 -8.62 -11.68 -4.72
C LEU A 82 -7.18 -11.83 -4.21
N SER A 83 -6.90 -11.20 -3.07
CA SER A 83 -5.56 -10.93 -2.55
C SER A 83 -5.35 -11.47 -1.13
N MET A 84 -6.08 -12.54 -0.76
CA MET A 84 -5.97 -13.17 0.56
C MET A 84 -4.53 -13.58 0.86
N ASP A 85 -4.03 -13.20 2.05
CA ASP A 85 -2.67 -13.47 2.52
C ASP A 85 -1.57 -13.04 1.52
N CYS A 86 -1.80 -11.99 0.72
CA CYS A 86 -0.89 -11.57 -0.36
C CYS A 86 0.57 -11.37 0.10
N ALA A 87 0.77 -10.89 1.33
CA ALA A 87 2.09 -10.73 1.94
C ALA A 87 2.91 -12.03 1.93
N LYS A 88 2.26 -13.18 2.16
CA LYS A 88 2.85 -14.52 2.21
C LYS A 88 2.74 -15.25 0.87
N ALA A 89 1.68 -15.00 0.12
CA ALA A 89 1.36 -15.73 -1.11
C ALA A 89 2.29 -15.39 -2.29
N LEU A 90 2.82 -14.16 -2.33
CA LEU A 90 3.73 -13.70 -3.37
C LEU A 90 4.96 -13.00 -2.76
N VAL A 91 6.11 -13.30 -3.34
CA VAL A 91 7.35 -12.51 -3.17
C VAL A 91 7.23 -11.25 -4.02
N ASP A 92 7.85 -10.15 -3.58
CA ASP A 92 7.95 -8.97 -4.44
C ASP A 92 8.74 -9.34 -5.70
N HIS A 93 8.29 -8.87 -6.87
CA HIS A 93 8.99 -9.17 -8.11
C HIS A 93 10.41 -8.59 -8.12
N ARG A 94 10.65 -7.48 -7.40
CA ARG A 94 11.98 -6.87 -7.24
C ARG A 94 12.96 -7.77 -6.49
N ASP A 95 12.44 -8.66 -5.64
CA ASP A 95 13.22 -9.62 -4.87
C ASP A 95 13.27 -11.00 -5.56
N CYS A 96 12.74 -11.12 -6.78
CA CYS A 96 12.66 -12.36 -7.53
C CYS A 96 13.66 -12.35 -8.69
N ALA A 97 14.50 -13.37 -8.80
CA ALA A 97 15.46 -13.54 -9.90
C ALA A 97 14.82 -14.10 -11.20
N CYS A 98 13.54 -13.84 -11.44
CA CYS A 98 12.91 -14.10 -12.74
C CYS A 98 12.88 -12.83 -13.59
N GLU A 99 12.86 -12.96 -14.91
CA GLU A 99 12.82 -11.80 -15.82
C GLU A 99 11.42 -11.17 -15.90
N ASP A 100 10.43 -11.89 -16.45
CA ASP A 100 9.10 -11.31 -16.76
C ASP A 100 8.03 -11.59 -15.69
N GLY A 101 8.24 -12.64 -14.89
CA GLY A 101 7.30 -13.12 -13.89
C GLY A 101 7.27 -14.65 -13.80
N CYS A 102 7.09 -15.16 -12.59
CA CYS A 102 6.94 -16.59 -12.32
C CYS A 102 5.86 -16.85 -11.28
N ASP A 103 5.59 -18.14 -11.00
CA ASP A 103 4.57 -18.55 -10.04
C ASP A 103 4.82 -18.07 -8.59
N ARG A 104 6.01 -17.56 -8.28
CA ARG A 104 6.39 -17.12 -6.94
C ARG A 104 6.15 -15.63 -6.70
N CYS A 105 6.21 -14.82 -7.76
CA CYS A 105 6.08 -13.36 -7.66
C CYS A 105 4.89 -12.79 -8.45
N SER A 106 4.20 -13.61 -9.25
CA SER A 106 3.14 -13.14 -10.13
C SER A 106 2.03 -14.16 -10.38
N VAL A 107 0.91 -13.66 -10.93
CA VAL A 107 -0.23 -14.46 -11.40
C VAL A 107 -0.54 -14.05 -12.84
N GLU A 108 -0.67 -15.02 -13.74
CA GLU A 108 -1.07 -14.76 -15.13
C GLU A 108 -2.59 -14.84 -15.30
N LEU A 109 -3.17 -13.88 -16.02
CA LEU A 109 -4.52 -13.93 -16.53
C LEU A 109 -4.53 -13.75 -18.05
N THR A 110 -5.42 -14.43 -18.74
CA THR A 110 -5.61 -14.30 -20.19
C THR A 110 -7.05 -13.91 -20.51
N LEU A 111 -7.24 -13.13 -21.57
CA LEU A 111 -8.56 -12.81 -22.09
C LEU A 111 -8.53 -12.88 -23.60
N ARG A 112 -9.41 -13.71 -24.14
CA ARG A 112 -9.60 -13.91 -25.58
C ARG A 112 -11.07 -13.78 -25.93
N ALA A 113 -11.41 -12.75 -26.68
CA ALA A 113 -12.77 -12.48 -27.10
C ALA A 113 -12.83 -12.15 -28.59
N ARG A 114 -13.81 -12.73 -29.29
CA ARG A 114 -14.12 -12.43 -30.69
C ARG A 114 -15.63 -12.29 -30.84
N CYS A 115 -16.08 -11.14 -31.32
CA CYS A 115 -17.52 -10.93 -31.55
C CYS A 115 -17.94 -11.49 -32.91
N THR A 116 -18.57 -12.67 -32.92
CA THR A 116 -19.08 -13.32 -34.15
C THR A 116 -20.54 -13.00 -34.45
N THR A 117 -21.29 -12.55 -33.45
CA THR A 117 -22.72 -12.26 -33.55
C THR A 117 -22.98 -10.87 -34.16
N ARG A 118 -24.20 -10.63 -34.65
CA ARG A 118 -24.62 -9.30 -35.17
C ARG A 118 -24.84 -8.25 -34.08
N GLY A 119 -24.92 -8.67 -32.81
CA GLY A 119 -25.09 -7.78 -31.66
C GLY A 119 -23.75 -7.29 -31.10
N ASN A 120 -23.82 -6.58 -30.00
CA ASN A 120 -22.63 -6.20 -29.23
C ASN A 120 -22.25 -7.35 -28.28
N LEU A 121 -20.98 -7.73 -28.27
CA LEU A 121 -20.39 -8.59 -27.24
C LEU A 121 -19.88 -7.69 -26.11
N GLU A 122 -20.37 -7.90 -24.90
CA GLU A 122 -19.86 -7.24 -23.71
C GLU A 122 -18.74 -8.09 -23.12
N VAL A 123 -17.53 -7.54 -23.09
CA VAL A 123 -16.37 -8.16 -22.45
C VAL A 123 -16.21 -7.55 -21.07
N THR A 124 -16.05 -8.41 -20.07
CA THR A 124 -16.10 -8.07 -18.65
C THR A 124 -14.96 -8.74 -17.87
N SER A 125 -14.82 -8.39 -16.59
CA SER A 125 -13.84 -9.01 -15.71
C SER A 125 -14.01 -10.53 -15.53
N ARG A 126 -15.20 -11.10 -15.81
CA ARG A 126 -15.41 -12.56 -15.78
C ARG A 126 -14.78 -13.29 -16.96
N ASP A 127 -14.47 -12.59 -18.03
CA ASP A 127 -13.83 -13.16 -19.22
C ASP A 127 -12.30 -13.29 -19.05
N LEU A 128 -11.76 -12.77 -17.94
CA LEU A 128 -10.37 -12.99 -17.52
C LEU A 128 -10.24 -14.38 -16.90
N ILE A 129 -9.39 -15.21 -17.51
CA ILE A 129 -9.10 -16.57 -17.07
C ILE A 129 -7.73 -16.57 -16.41
N ARG A 130 -7.69 -16.86 -15.10
CA ARG A 130 -6.44 -17.05 -14.34
C ARG A 130 -5.80 -18.37 -14.72
N SER A 131 -4.54 -18.34 -15.16
CA SER A 131 -3.73 -19.52 -15.44
C SER A 131 -3.32 -20.20 -14.13
N ASP A 132 -3.14 -21.52 -14.14
CA ASP A 132 -2.70 -22.27 -12.95
C ASP A 132 -1.22 -22.03 -12.63
N SER A 133 -0.40 -21.93 -13.68
CA SER A 133 1.03 -21.61 -13.64
C SER A 133 1.40 -20.70 -14.82
N ILE A 134 2.54 -20.02 -14.72
CA ILE A 134 3.12 -19.21 -15.79
C ILE A 134 4.09 -20.05 -16.60
N GLU A 135 3.66 -20.47 -17.79
CA GLU A 135 4.49 -21.26 -18.70
C GLU A 135 5.61 -20.41 -19.32
N GLY A 136 6.80 -21.00 -19.46
CA GLY A 136 7.93 -20.36 -20.16
C GLY A 136 8.63 -19.27 -19.36
N ALA A 137 8.40 -19.18 -18.05
CA ALA A 137 9.11 -18.24 -17.19
C ALA A 137 10.62 -18.54 -17.21
N GLN A 138 11.42 -17.57 -17.66
CA GLN A 138 12.88 -17.70 -17.68
C GLN A 138 13.43 -17.58 -16.26
N MET A 139 14.05 -18.67 -15.80
CA MET A 139 14.67 -18.76 -14.48
C MET A 139 16.18 -18.69 -14.65
N PHE A 140 16.84 -17.82 -13.88
CA PHE A 140 18.28 -17.88 -13.69
C PHE A 140 18.62 -18.88 -12.59
N ASP A 141 19.80 -19.49 -12.70
CA ASP A 141 20.33 -20.44 -11.70
C ASP A 141 20.76 -19.64 -10.46
N ASP A 142 19.81 -19.43 -9.55
CA ASP A 142 19.98 -18.74 -8.28
C ASP A 142 19.33 -19.62 -7.19
N ASP A 143 20.04 -19.81 -6.08
CA ASP A 143 19.56 -20.57 -4.92
C ASP A 143 18.23 -20.02 -4.40
N ALA A 144 18.00 -18.70 -4.51
CA ALA A 144 16.73 -18.07 -4.18
C ALA A 144 15.57 -18.58 -5.04
N MET A 145 15.82 -19.14 -6.23
CA MET A 145 14.81 -19.72 -7.14
C MET A 145 14.47 -21.18 -6.87
N ASN A 146 15.30 -21.89 -6.08
CA ASN A 146 15.05 -23.29 -5.72
C ASN A 146 13.98 -23.45 -4.63
N GLU A 147 13.62 -22.37 -3.94
CA GLU A 147 12.52 -22.37 -2.97
C GLU A 147 11.15 -22.52 -3.67
N PRO A 148 10.27 -23.41 -3.18
CA PRO A 148 8.96 -23.63 -3.80
C PRO A 148 8.08 -22.38 -3.70
N ALA A 149 7.14 -22.24 -4.65
CA ALA A 149 6.12 -21.21 -4.56
C ALA A 149 5.29 -21.40 -3.28
N ALA A 150 5.02 -20.29 -2.57
CA ALA A 150 4.15 -20.33 -1.40
C ALA A 150 2.75 -20.85 -1.80
N PRO A 151 2.10 -21.65 -0.92
CA PRO A 151 0.75 -22.10 -1.16
C PRO A 151 -0.19 -20.89 -1.22
N LYS A 152 -1.06 -20.87 -2.23
CA LYS A 152 -2.04 -19.80 -2.45
C LYS A 152 -3.45 -20.36 -2.23
N HIS A 153 -4.36 -19.50 -1.77
CA HIS A 153 -5.78 -19.84 -1.80
C HIS A 153 -6.20 -20.17 -3.25
N PRO A 154 -7.09 -21.15 -3.51
CA PRO A 154 -7.48 -21.53 -4.87
C PRO A 154 -8.03 -20.38 -5.72
N ASP A 155 -8.66 -19.40 -5.07
CA ASP A 155 -9.20 -18.22 -5.73
C ASP A 155 -8.24 -17.01 -5.76
N PHE A 156 -7.03 -17.13 -5.20
CA PHE A 156 -6.05 -16.06 -5.22
C PHE A 156 -5.72 -15.61 -6.66
N GLY A 157 -5.72 -14.31 -6.89
CA GLY A 157 -5.48 -13.69 -8.19
C GLY A 157 -6.64 -13.81 -9.18
N ARG A 158 -7.77 -14.40 -8.80
CA ARG A 158 -9.00 -14.35 -9.61
C ARG A 158 -9.70 -13.00 -9.47
N PRO A 159 -10.41 -12.53 -10.50
CA PRO A 159 -11.21 -11.30 -10.40
C PRO A 159 -12.26 -11.40 -9.30
N VAL A 160 -12.42 -10.34 -8.52
CA VAL A 160 -13.46 -10.29 -7.50
C VAL A 160 -14.84 -10.45 -8.15
N GLY A 161 -15.70 -11.29 -7.56
CA GLY A 161 -17.04 -11.59 -8.10
C GLY A 161 -17.08 -12.62 -9.23
N HIS A 162 -15.97 -13.32 -9.52
CA HIS A 162 -15.92 -14.39 -10.53
C HIS A 162 -16.91 -15.55 -10.28
N ASP A 163 -17.29 -15.76 -9.02
CA ASP A 163 -18.22 -16.77 -8.52
C ASP A 163 -19.70 -16.38 -8.76
N GLY A 164 -19.94 -15.21 -9.35
CA GLY A 164 -21.27 -14.66 -9.56
C GLY A 164 -21.82 -13.87 -8.37
N SER A 165 -21.05 -13.73 -7.29
CA SER A 165 -21.50 -13.02 -6.08
C SER A 165 -21.65 -11.51 -6.28
N MET A 166 -21.02 -10.94 -7.31
CA MET A 166 -21.13 -9.53 -7.69
C MET A 166 -21.20 -9.37 -9.20
N ALA A 167 -21.76 -8.24 -9.65
CA ALA A 167 -21.80 -7.89 -11.07
C ALA A 167 -20.36 -7.72 -11.61
N PRO A 168 -20.05 -8.21 -12.82
CA PRO A 168 -18.72 -8.11 -13.36
C PRO A 168 -18.44 -6.68 -13.84
N ILE A 169 -17.16 -6.32 -13.87
CA ILE A 169 -16.71 -5.00 -14.34
C ILE A 169 -16.66 -5.04 -15.87
N MET A 170 -17.42 -4.18 -16.53
CA MET A 170 -17.36 -4.04 -17.99
C MET A 170 -15.99 -3.49 -18.40
N LEU A 171 -15.36 -4.10 -19.40
CA LEU A 171 -14.05 -3.68 -19.93
C LEU A 171 -14.23 -2.96 -21.27
N VAL A 172 -14.91 -3.62 -22.20
CA VAL A 172 -15.16 -3.09 -23.55
C VAL A 172 -16.41 -3.71 -24.15
N LYS A 173 -17.09 -2.97 -25.03
CA LYS A 173 -18.16 -3.50 -25.89
C LYS A 173 -17.62 -3.64 -27.29
N MET A 174 -17.79 -4.83 -27.86
CA MET A 174 -17.25 -5.19 -29.17
C MET A 174 -18.39 -5.40 -30.17
N SER A 175 -18.21 -4.89 -31.38
CA SER A 175 -19.08 -5.13 -32.53
C SER A 175 -18.60 -6.32 -33.35
N LYS A 176 -19.46 -6.84 -34.22
CA LYS A 176 -19.15 -7.97 -35.11
C LYS A 176 -17.81 -7.79 -35.83
N GLY A 177 -16.96 -8.81 -35.74
CA GLY A 177 -15.65 -8.86 -36.39
C GLY A 177 -14.49 -8.35 -35.54
N GLN A 178 -14.77 -7.64 -34.42
CA GLN A 178 -13.74 -7.20 -33.50
C GLN A 178 -13.23 -8.36 -32.63
N GLU A 179 -11.98 -8.21 -32.22
CA GLU A 179 -11.15 -9.18 -31.54
C GLU A 179 -10.31 -8.52 -30.44
N LEU A 180 -10.11 -9.25 -29.36
CA LEU A 180 -9.21 -8.91 -28.27
C LEU A 180 -8.49 -10.18 -27.80
N ASP A 181 -7.17 -10.20 -27.83
CA ASP A 181 -6.30 -11.25 -27.27
C ASP A 181 -5.20 -10.58 -26.44
N ILE A 182 -5.31 -10.77 -25.13
CA ILE A 182 -4.42 -10.15 -24.14
C ILE A 182 -3.93 -11.18 -23.12
N ARG A 183 -2.70 -10.97 -22.67
CA ARG A 183 -2.07 -11.67 -21.55
C ARG A 183 -1.71 -10.63 -20.49
N CYS A 184 -2.10 -10.88 -19.25
CA CYS A 184 -1.93 -9.97 -18.13
C CYS A 184 -1.07 -10.66 -17.07
N ILE A 185 -0.05 -9.97 -16.56
CA ILE A 185 0.75 -10.39 -15.42
C ILE A 185 0.38 -9.50 -14.23
N ALA A 186 -0.20 -10.10 -13.21
CA ALA A 186 -0.54 -9.45 -11.97
C ALA A 186 0.58 -9.65 -10.94
N ARG A 187 0.94 -8.56 -10.27
CA ARG A 187 2.08 -8.51 -9.33
C ARG A 187 1.62 -7.98 -7.97
N LYS A 188 2.33 -8.41 -6.93
CA LYS A 188 2.23 -7.83 -5.60
C LYS A 188 2.69 -6.38 -5.64
N GLY A 189 1.97 -5.49 -4.99
CA GLY A 189 2.33 -4.09 -4.86
C GLY A 189 1.59 -3.40 -3.72
N PHE A 190 1.81 -2.09 -3.61
CA PHE A 190 1.28 -1.27 -2.52
C PHE A 190 0.56 -0.04 -3.07
N ALA A 191 -0.45 0.45 -2.34
CA ALA A 191 -1.19 1.63 -2.77
C ALA A 191 -0.34 2.91 -2.82
N LYS A 192 0.79 2.96 -2.10
CA LYS A 192 1.80 4.03 -2.23
C LYS A 192 2.41 4.13 -3.61
N GLU A 193 2.54 3.01 -4.33
CA GLU A 193 3.10 2.99 -5.69
C GLU A 193 2.02 3.34 -6.70
N HIS A 194 0.84 2.74 -6.57
CA HIS A 194 -0.33 3.08 -7.37
C HIS A 194 -1.62 2.69 -6.65
N ALA A 195 -2.65 3.55 -6.72
CA ALA A 195 -3.92 3.36 -6.01
C ALA A 195 -4.65 2.03 -6.33
N LYS A 196 -4.32 1.39 -7.47
CA LYS A 196 -4.86 0.07 -7.88
C LYS A 196 -4.61 -1.05 -6.86
N TRP A 197 -3.57 -0.92 -6.05
CA TRP A 197 -3.23 -1.88 -4.99
C TRP A 197 -3.87 -1.55 -3.64
N SER A 198 -4.79 -0.58 -3.56
CA SER A 198 -5.49 -0.33 -2.29
C SER A 198 -6.53 -1.41 -2.04
N PRO A 199 -6.50 -2.09 -0.88
CA PRO A 199 -7.54 -3.04 -0.51
C PRO A 199 -8.78 -2.35 0.07
N CYS A 200 -8.71 -1.02 0.30
CA CYS A 200 -9.80 -0.25 0.86
C CYS A 200 -10.45 0.63 -0.22
N SER A 201 -11.78 0.75 -0.14
CA SER A 201 -12.53 1.81 -0.82
C SER A 201 -12.45 3.11 0.01
N ALA A 202 -12.88 3.03 1.27
CA ALA A 202 -12.84 4.13 2.22
C ALA A 202 -12.50 3.62 3.62
N VAL A 203 -11.87 4.49 4.42
CA VAL A 203 -11.69 4.29 5.86
C VAL A 203 -12.25 5.50 6.60
N GLY A 204 -13.48 5.35 7.07
CA GLY A 204 -14.13 6.29 7.98
C GLY A 204 -13.38 6.35 9.31
N PHE A 205 -13.22 7.56 9.82
CA PHE A 205 -12.43 7.85 11.00
C PHE A 205 -13.01 9.07 11.71
N GLU A 206 -13.42 8.89 12.96
CA GLU A 206 -13.99 9.94 13.80
C GLU A 206 -13.52 9.74 15.25
N TYR A 207 -13.44 10.82 16.01
CA TYR A 207 -13.27 10.82 17.45
C TYR A 207 -13.92 12.08 18.03
N ASP A 208 -14.28 12.06 19.31
CA ASP A 208 -14.86 13.20 20.04
C ASP A 208 -16.06 13.85 19.31
N PRO A 209 -17.17 13.09 19.12
CA PRO A 209 -18.33 13.55 18.33
C PRO A 209 -18.96 14.85 18.86
N HIS A 210 -18.82 15.11 20.16
CA HIS A 210 -19.33 16.31 20.84
C HIS A 210 -18.34 17.47 20.89
N ASN A 211 -17.17 17.35 20.24
CA ASN A 211 -16.09 18.34 20.26
C ASN A 211 -15.71 18.81 21.68
N ALA A 212 -15.73 17.90 22.66
CA ALA A 212 -15.40 18.20 24.04
C ALA A 212 -13.92 18.59 24.20
N LEU A 213 -13.05 18.12 23.30
CA LEU A 213 -11.63 18.49 23.23
C LEU A 213 -11.38 19.84 22.56
N ARG A 214 -12.40 20.42 21.89
CA ARG A 214 -12.28 21.66 21.11
C ARG A 214 -11.20 21.59 20.03
N HIS A 215 -11.02 20.42 19.43
CA HIS A 215 -10.10 20.24 18.30
C HIS A 215 -10.61 20.91 17.02
N THR A 216 -11.90 21.22 16.95
CA THR A 216 -12.47 22.05 15.88
C THR A 216 -13.17 23.28 16.46
N THR A 217 -13.21 24.35 15.67
CA THR A 217 -14.08 25.50 15.92
C THR A 217 -15.16 25.48 14.86
N TYR A 218 -16.40 25.18 15.25
CA TYR A 218 -17.52 25.16 14.32
C TYR A 218 -17.72 26.54 13.72
N TRP A 219 -17.80 26.60 12.39
CA TRP A 219 -18.30 27.78 11.70
C TRP A 219 -19.83 27.81 11.80
N TYR A 220 -20.43 28.94 12.12
CA TYR A 220 -21.88 29.06 12.18
C TYR A 220 -22.31 30.51 11.91
N GLU A 221 -23.54 30.69 11.46
CA GLU A 221 -24.14 32.02 11.25
C GLU A 221 -25.01 32.44 12.44
N TYR A 222 -25.76 31.50 13.01
CA TYR A 222 -26.74 31.75 14.05
C TYR A 222 -26.52 30.85 15.27
N ASP A 223 -26.48 29.53 15.08
CA ASP A 223 -26.38 28.54 16.16
C ASP A 223 -25.64 27.29 15.69
N ALA A 224 -24.42 27.11 16.21
CA ALA A 224 -23.57 25.97 15.91
C ALA A 224 -24.25 24.61 16.17
N LYS A 225 -25.06 24.47 17.23
CA LYS A 225 -25.72 23.19 17.57
C LYS A 225 -26.84 22.84 16.58
N GLN A 226 -27.46 23.84 15.95
CA GLN A 226 -28.51 23.61 14.96
C GLN A 226 -27.93 23.41 13.55
N GLU A 227 -26.82 24.10 13.24
CA GLU A 227 -26.19 24.05 11.91
C GLU A 227 -25.29 22.82 11.72
N TRP A 228 -24.71 22.28 12.80
CA TRP A 228 -23.87 21.08 12.75
C TRP A 228 -24.61 19.89 13.37
N PRO A 229 -25.17 18.98 12.55
CA PRO A 229 -25.86 17.81 13.08
C PRO A 229 -24.88 16.83 13.73
N GLU A 230 -25.30 16.25 14.84
CA GLU A 230 -24.56 15.20 15.53
C GLU A 230 -24.54 13.91 14.69
N GLY A 231 -23.37 13.28 14.59
CA GLY A 231 -23.20 12.01 13.91
C GLY A 231 -23.71 10.82 14.74
N PRO A 232 -23.81 9.61 14.17
CA PRO A 232 -24.28 8.41 14.86
C PRO A 232 -23.40 8.00 16.05
N ASN A 233 -22.15 8.46 16.10
CA ASN A 233 -21.25 8.17 17.21
C ASN A 233 -21.52 9.05 18.45
N ALA A 234 -22.26 10.16 18.30
CA ALA A 234 -22.64 11.03 19.42
C ALA A 234 -23.50 10.32 20.46
N GLU A 235 -24.33 9.35 20.05
CA GLU A 235 -25.15 8.53 20.95
C GLU A 235 -24.31 7.64 21.90
N LEU A 236 -23.03 7.44 21.58
CA LEU A 236 -22.13 6.55 22.33
C LEU A 236 -21.29 7.27 23.38
N GLU A 237 -21.39 8.61 23.43
CA GLU A 237 -20.68 9.45 24.39
C GLU A 237 -21.63 10.46 25.01
N GLU A 238 -21.42 10.75 26.29
CA GLU A 238 -22.19 11.79 26.96
C GLU A 238 -21.74 13.17 26.48
N PRO A 239 -22.67 14.08 26.14
CA PRO A 239 -22.32 15.44 25.77
C PRO A 239 -21.71 16.18 26.98
N PRO A 240 -20.80 17.14 26.73
CA PRO A 240 -20.22 17.94 27.81
C PRO A 240 -21.32 18.74 28.53
N GLN A 241 -21.26 18.77 29.86
CA GLN A 241 -22.21 19.54 30.66
C GLN A 241 -22.10 21.04 30.36
N GLU A 242 -23.23 21.69 30.16
CA GLU A 242 -23.27 23.11 29.83
C GLU A 242 -22.73 23.96 31.00
N GLY A 243 -21.73 24.81 30.72
CA GLY A 243 -21.06 25.62 31.73
C GLY A 243 -19.94 24.92 32.52
N ALA A 244 -19.68 23.63 32.27
CA ALA A 244 -18.51 22.96 32.86
C ALA A 244 -17.21 23.61 32.38
N PRO A 245 -16.18 23.73 33.23
CA PRO A 245 -14.88 24.23 32.82
C PRO A 245 -14.26 23.30 31.77
N PHE A 246 -13.55 23.89 30.80
CA PHE A 246 -12.86 23.10 29.78
C PHE A 246 -11.72 22.29 30.41
N ASP A 247 -11.67 21.00 30.10
CA ASP A 247 -10.62 20.09 30.57
C ASP A 247 -9.46 20.06 29.58
N TYR A 248 -8.43 20.87 29.86
CA TYR A 248 -7.20 20.95 29.08
C TYR A 248 -6.35 19.68 29.15
N ASN A 249 -6.60 18.78 30.12
CA ASN A 249 -5.84 17.53 30.26
C ASN A 249 -6.49 16.36 29.52
N LYS A 250 -7.75 16.51 29.08
CA LYS A 250 -8.45 15.48 28.31
C LYS A 250 -7.71 15.23 27.00
N LYS A 251 -7.53 13.96 26.66
CA LYS A 251 -6.90 13.52 25.40
C LYS A 251 -7.84 12.62 24.63
N ALA A 252 -7.70 12.63 23.29
CA ALA A 252 -8.40 11.68 22.44
C ALA A 252 -7.88 10.26 22.69
N ASN A 253 -8.76 9.36 23.10
CA ASN A 253 -8.42 7.97 23.42
C ASN A 253 -9.42 6.92 22.87
N ARG A 254 -10.46 7.39 22.16
CA ARG A 254 -11.54 6.57 21.61
C ARG A 254 -11.79 6.99 20.16
N PHE A 255 -11.67 6.04 19.24
CA PHE A 255 -11.71 6.28 17.80
C PHE A 255 -12.72 5.35 17.15
N TYR A 256 -13.59 5.91 16.32
CA TYR A 256 -14.60 5.21 15.57
C TYR A 256 -14.08 4.95 14.16
N PHE A 257 -13.88 3.67 13.83
CA PHE A 257 -13.42 3.24 12.52
C PHE A 257 -14.57 2.65 11.72
N ASP A 258 -14.50 2.89 10.42
CA ASP A 258 -15.38 2.27 9.45
C ASP A 258 -14.58 1.91 8.18
N VAL A 259 -14.10 0.68 8.13
CA VAL A 259 -13.24 0.18 7.04
C VAL A 259 -14.11 -0.48 5.99
N GLU A 260 -14.06 0.03 4.76
CA GLU A 260 -14.75 -0.54 3.60
C GLU A 260 -13.73 -1.16 2.64
N SER A 261 -13.88 -2.45 2.36
CA SER A 261 -13.03 -3.20 1.44
C SER A 261 -13.39 -2.92 -0.02
N SER A 262 -12.39 -2.92 -0.90
CA SER A 262 -12.59 -2.93 -2.36
C SER A 262 -13.00 -4.31 -2.91
N GLY A 263 -13.11 -5.31 -2.03
CA GLY A 263 -13.49 -6.69 -2.33
C GLY A 263 -12.29 -7.62 -2.60
N SER A 264 -11.08 -7.08 -2.74
CA SER A 264 -9.85 -7.88 -2.92
C SER A 264 -9.46 -8.65 -1.65
N MET A 265 -9.83 -8.15 -0.48
CA MET A 265 -9.47 -8.70 0.83
C MET A 265 -10.63 -8.55 1.81
N HIS A 266 -10.78 -9.44 2.80
CA HIS A 266 -11.84 -9.29 3.80
C HIS A 266 -11.53 -8.12 4.75
N PRO A 267 -12.50 -7.27 5.17
CA PRO A 267 -12.25 -6.13 6.06
C PRO A 267 -11.54 -6.47 7.37
N ALA A 268 -11.80 -7.64 7.95
CA ALA A 268 -11.08 -8.10 9.15
C ALA A 268 -9.59 -8.35 8.85
N GLU A 269 -9.29 -8.98 7.71
CA GLU A 269 -7.92 -9.26 7.27
C GLU A 269 -7.16 -7.95 6.98
N ILE A 270 -7.84 -6.92 6.45
CA ILE A 270 -7.27 -5.58 6.27
C ILE A 270 -6.81 -5.01 7.62
N VAL A 271 -7.66 -5.06 8.64
CA VAL A 271 -7.34 -4.54 9.98
C VAL A 271 -6.21 -5.35 10.63
N GLU A 272 -6.29 -6.67 10.58
CA GLU A 272 -5.28 -7.58 11.14
C GLU A 272 -3.91 -7.42 10.46
N THR A 273 -3.89 -7.38 9.13
CA THR A 273 -2.67 -7.15 8.34
C THR A 273 -2.10 -5.77 8.62
N GLY A 274 -2.95 -4.75 8.75
CA GLY A 274 -2.52 -3.39 9.09
C GLY A 274 -1.84 -3.31 10.47
N LEU A 275 -2.37 -4.02 11.46
CA LEU A 275 -1.76 -4.14 12.79
C LEU A 275 -0.43 -4.91 12.73
N GLY A 276 -0.38 -6.03 12.00
CA GLY A 276 0.85 -6.81 11.83
C GLY A 276 1.96 -6.03 11.12
N LEU A 277 1.61 -5.19 10.14
CA LEU A 277 2.58 -4.31 9.47
C LEU A 277 3.11 -3.19 10.37
N LEU A 278 2.26 -2.64 11.25
CA LEU A 278 2.72 -1.69 12.27
C LEU A 278 3.74 -2.34 13.20
N GLU A 279 3.42 -3.52 13.73
CA GLU A 279 4.32 -4.28 14.60
C GLU A 279 5.65 -4.58 13.90
N TYR A 280 5.59 -5.12 12.69
CA TYR A 280 6.77 -5.46 11.90
C TYR A 280 7.69 -4.26 11.66
N ARG A 281 7.13 -3.11 11.26
CA ARG A 281 7.93 -1.90 10.99
C ARG A 281 8.57 -1.33 12.25
N VAL A 282 7.87 -1.36 13.38
CA VAL A 282 8.45 -0.95 14.66
C VAL A 282 9.57 -1.89 15.07
N ALA A 283 9.39 -3.21 14.88
CA ALA A 283 10.42 -4.20 15.15
C ALA A 283 11.68 -4.01 14.29
N GLN A 284 11.53 -3.69 13.00
CA GLN A 284 12.66 -3.38 12.12
C GLN A 284 13.49 -2.19 12.63
N ILE A 285 12.83 -1.11 13.05
CA ILE A 285 13.54 0.06 13.61
C ILE A 285 14.33 -0.32 14.86
N VAL A 286 13.73 -1.11 15.76
CA VAL A 286 14.41 -1.57 16.99
C VAL A 286 15.63 -2.44 16.66
N GLN A 287 15.50 -3.33 15.68
CA GLN A 287 16.58 -4.19 15.21
C GLN A 287 17.74 -3.37 14.62
N GLU A 288 17.45 -2.41 13.76
CA GLU A 288 18.47 -1.52 13.17
C GLU A 288 19.21 -0.71 14.24
N LEU A 289 18.48 -0.18 15.24
CA LEU A 289 19.10 0.54 16.36
C LEU A 289 20.02 -0.37 17.19
N SER A 290 19.61 -1.62 17.41
CA SER A 290 20.44 -2.58 18.16
C SER A 290 21.73 -2.93 17.40
N MET A 291 21.68 -3.04 16.08
CA MET A 291 22.87 -3.26 15.25
C MET A 291 23.86 -2.08 15.29
N MET A 292 23.36 -0.84 15.45
CA MET A 292 24.22 0.34 15.60
C MET A 292 24.94 0.35 16.95
N ASP A 293 24.28 -0.05 18.03
CA ASP A 293 24.86 -0.12 19.37
C ASP A 293 25.93 -1.22 19.50
N GLU A 294 25.81 -2.29 18.71
CA GLU A 294 26.77 -3.42 18.66
C GLU A 294 28.05 -3.13 17.86
N GLN A 295 28.28 -1.89 17.38
CA GLN A 295 29.59 -1.44 16.88
C GLN A 295 30.39 -0.62 17.92
N PRO A 296 30.96 -1.22 18.99
CA PRO A 296 31.98 -0.58 19.78
C PRO A 296 33.36 -0.80 19.12
N GLY A 297 33.90 0.24 18.48
CA GLY A 297 35.33 0.46 18.24
C GLY A 297 36.19 -0.76 17.82
N ALA A 298 36.09 -1.20 16.57
CA ALA A 298 37.18 -1.97 15.95
C ALA A 298 38.27 -0.99 15.49
N GLY A 299 39.33 -0.88 16.31
CA GLY A 299 40.57 -0.21 15.91
C GLY A 299 41.23 -0.90 14.71
N ALA A 300 41.96 -0.09 13.95
CA ALA A 300 43.01 -0.43 12.98
C ALA A 300 43.29 -1.94 12.76
N GLY A 301 42.85 -2.45 11.61
CA GLY A 301 43.23 -3.76 11.09
C GLY A 301 42.52 -4.00 9.76
N GLY A 302 43.18 -3.65 8.66
CA GLY A 302 42.60 -3.72 7.32
C GLY A 302 42.11 -5.12 6.94
N MET A 303 40.87 -5.19 6.49
CA MET A 303 40.45 -6.11 5.44
C MET A 303 39.61 -5.30 4.45
N GLU A 304 40.21 -5.09 3.30
CA GLU A 304 39.66 -4.43 2.13
C GLU A 304 38.47 -5.28 1.62
N ASN A 305 37.26 -4.75 1.73
CA ASN A 305 36.12 -5.16 0.93
C ASN A 305 35.33 -3.91 0.58
N GLY A 306 35.17 -3.70 -0.73
CA GLY A 306 34.76 -2.43 -1.34
C GLY A 306 33.43 -1.89 -0.83
N ILE A 307 33.43 -0.59 -0.55
CA ILE A 307 32.23 0.20 -0.30
C ILE A 307 31.42 0.27 -1.60
N MET A 308 30.19 -0.24 -1.59
CA MET A 308 29.17 -0.01 -2.61
C MET A 308 28.30 1.19 -2.19
N ASP A 309 27.96 2.07 -3.13
CA ASP A 309 26.96 3.13 -2.98
C ASP A 309 25.53 2.52 -2.92
N PRO A 310 24.45 3.21 -2.45
CA PRO A 310 23.10 2.66 -2.25
C PRO A 310 22.41 2.08 -3.49
N TYR A 311 23.04 2.16 -4.67
CA TYR A 311 22.57 1.58 -5.93
C TYR A 311 23.53 0.53 -6.54
N GLY A 312 24.50 0.03 -5.78
CA GLY A 312 25.19 -1.23 -6.10
C GLY A 312 26.16 -1.23 -7.29
N ALA A 313 26.82 -0.11 -7.59
CA ALA A 313 27.92 -0.07 -8.57
C ALA A 313 29.30 -0.02 -7.88
N PRO A 314 30.29 -0.85 -8.26
CA PRO A 314 31.61 -0.83 -7.63
C PRO A 314 32.37 0.43 -8.04
N ALA A 315 32.82 1.22 -7.06
CA ALA A 315 33.68 2.37 -7.30
C ALA A 315 35.05 1.88 -7.80
N ALA A 316 35.41 2.23 -9.03
CA ALA A 316 36.70 1.91 -9.62
C ALA A 316 37.84 2.60 -8.85
N GLY A 317 38.49 1.86 -7.95
CA GLY A 317 39.76 2.26 -7.34
C GLY A 317 40.91 2.01 -8.32
N ALA A 318 41.40 3.07 -8.96
CA ALA A 318 42.69 3.06 -9.67
C ALA A 318 43.71 3.80 -8.81
N ASN A 319 44.63 3.06 -8.19
CA ASN A 319 45.81 3.61 -7.55
C ASN A 319 47.01 3.35 -8.47
N GLY A 320 47.70 4.42 -8.90
CA GLY A 320 48.83 4.32 -9.81
C GLY A 320 49.64 5.62 -9.92
N GLY A 321 50.59 5.80 -8.99
CA GLY A 321 51.95 6.32 -9.18
C GLY A 321 52.21 7.60 -9.99
N TYR A 322 52.78 8.59 -9.29
CA TYR A 322 53.50 9.79 -9.73
C TYR A 322 54.30 9.70 -11.05
N ASP A 323 54.17 10.71 -11.93
CA ASP A 323 55.32 11.52 -12.42
C ASP A 323 54.83 12.85 -13.04
N THR A 324 55.74 13.82 -12.98
CA THR A 324 55.75 15.26 -13.28
C THR A 324 55.36 15.70 -14.70
N GLY A 325 54.82 16.92 -14.82
CA GLY A 325 54.72 17.63 -16.10
C GLY A 325 53.81 18.87 -16.09
N ALA A 326 54.42 20.05 -16.21
CA ALA A 326 53.77 21.34 -16.32
C ALA A 326 52.85 21.46 -17.56
N GLY A 327 51.77 22.25 -17.46
CA GLY A 327 50.96 22.62 -18.62
C GLY A 327 49.67 23.36 -18.26
N ASP A 328 49.53 24.56 -18.82
CA ASP A 328 48.51 25.59 -18.62
C ASP A 328 47.10 25.26 -19.19
N MET A 329 46.10 25.99 -18.67
CA MET A 329 44.77 26.35 -19.25
C MET A 329 43.73 25.26 -19.61
N ASN A 330 42.56 25.28 -18.96
CA ASN A 330 41.34 25.98 -19.46
C ASN A 330 40.16 25.84 -18.48
N GLY A 331 39.42 26.94 -18.28
CA GLY A 331 38.34 27.05 -17.30
C GLY A 331 36.97 26.54 -17.78
N TYR A 332 36.14 26.11 -16.83
CA TYR A 332 34.70 25.92 -17.02
C TYR A 332 33.92 26.60 -15.90
N GLN A 333 32.94 27.41 -16.30
CA GLN A 333 32.13 28.31 -15.48
C GLN A 333 30.76 27.64 -15.18
N PRO A 334 30.22 27.69 -13.95
CA PRO A 334 28.89 27.18 -13.65
C PRO A 334 27.78 28.13 -14.16
N PRO A 335 26.57 27.60 -14.48
CA PRO A 335 25.48 28.39 -15.06
C PRO A 335 24.80 29.34 -14.05
N PRO A 336 24.14 30.42 -14.52
CA PRO A 336 23.57 31.44 -13.66
C PRO A 336 22.28 30.99 -12.95
N VAL A 337 22.13 31.46 -11.72
CA VAL A 337 20.95 31.27 -10.85
C VAL A 337 19.82 32.20 -11.30
N ASN A 338 18.59 31.65 -11.41
CA ASN A 338 17.38 32.38 -11.79
C ASN A 338 16.94 33.38 -10.70
N PRO A 339 16.78 34.69 -10.98
CA PRO A 339 16.62 35.73 -9.95
C PRO A 339 15.17 36.12 -9.59
N TYR A 340 14.15 35.27 -9.78
CA TYR A 340 12.74 35.66 -9.52
C TYR A 340 11.90 34.68 -8.70
N ALA A 341 12.33 34.33 -7.48
CA ALA A 341 11.43 33.68 -6.52
C ALA A 341 11.82 34.00 -5.06
N ALA A 342 11.74 35.29 -4.68
CA ALA A 342 11.78 35.70 -3.28
C ALA A 342 10.91 36.96 -3.06
N SER A 343 9.67 36.73 -2.66
CA SER A 343 8.79 37.66 -1.94
C SER A 343 7.79 36.75 -1.22
N GLY A 344 7.86 36.55 0.10
CA GLY A 344 7.77 37.60 1.12
C GLY A 344 6.31 37.67 1.56
N TRP A 345 5.95 36.91 2.59
CA TRP A 345 4.69 37.04 3.32
C TRP A 345 5.04 37.31 4.78
N ASP A 346 4.74 38.52 5.23
CA ASP A 346 4.44 38.85 6.62
C ASP A 346 3.13 38.17 7.06
#